data_AF-X1HK30-F1
#
_entry.id   AF-X1HK30-F1
#
_cell.length_a   1.000
_cell.length_b   1.000
_cell.length_c   1.000
_cell.angle_alpha   90.00
_cell.angle_beta   90.00
_cell.angle_gamma   90.00
#
_symmetry.space_group_name_H-M   'P 1'
#
loop_
_entity.id
_entity.type
_entity.pdbx_description
1 polymer ?
#
loop_
_entity_poly.entity_id
_entity_poly.type
_entity_poly.pdbx_seq_one_letter_code
_entity_poly.pdbx_strand_id
1 'polypeptide(L)'
;MIGVIYYPDLKRTRDNFDRRIYNSFFTTEKRRQKAKFGFSVSFNQAMHLKELLKKGSVKIHAKIASEFLNGNMEVLTTNIKGKDYPDQEIIIIAHLCHPRPSANDNASGAAGLLELARALKYSIDKNIIEIPKRTIRFVWVP
;
A
#
# COMPACT_ATOMS: atom_id res chain seq x y z
N MET A 1 21.23 22.51 5.72
CA MET A 1 20.09 21.61 5.39
C MET A 1 20.59 20.18 5.51
N ILE A 2 19.93 19.33 6.31
CA ILE A 2 20.31 17.92 6.46
C ILE A 2 19.59 17.11 5.38
N GLY A 3 20.32 16.30 4.62
CA GLY A 3 19.76 15.35 3.65
C GLY A 3 19.74 13.94 4.23
N VAL A 4 18.71 13.16 3.90
CA VAL A 4 18.60 11.75 4.28
C VAL A 4 18.66 10.90 3.02
N ILE A 5 19.54 9.89 2.99
CA ILE A 5 19.61 8.91 1.91
C ILE A 5 18.78 7.69 2.32
N TYR A 6 17.68 7.46 1.63
CA TYR A 6 16.80 6.30 1.83
C TYR A 6 16.89 5.35 0.64
N TYR A 7 17.26 4.09 0.89
CA TYR A 7 17.56 3.09 -0.15
C TYR A 7 17.34 1.67 0.38
N PRO A 8 17.15 0.67 -0.51
CA PRO A 8 17.01 -0.72 -0.08
C PRO A 8 18.30 -1.30 0.50
N ASP A 9 18.15 -2.14 1.52
CA ASP A 9 19.24 -2.99 1.98
C ASP A 9 19.46 -4.18 1.02
N LEU A 10 20.52 -4.96 1.26
CA LEU A 10 20.88 -6.11 0.43
C LEU A 10 19.76 -7.18 0.38
N LYS A 11 18.98 -7.31 1.46
CA LYS A 11 17.85 -8.23 1.52
C LYS A 11 16.73 -7.81 0.58
N ARG A 12 16.44 -6.51 0.49
CA ARG A 12 15.41 -5.93 -0.37
C ARG A 12 15.84 -5.80 -1.83
N THR A 13 17.13 -5.58 -2.11
CA THR A 13 17.63 -5.57 -3.49
C THR A 13 17.55 -6.95 -4.13
N ARG A 14 17.82 -8.01 -3.36
CA ARG A 14 18.01 -9.37 -3.85
C ARG A 14 19.05 -9.35 -4.98
N ASP A 15 18.65 -9.72 -6.19
CA ASP A 15 19.43 -9.81 -7.42
C ASP A 15 19.45 -8.52 -8.26
N ASN A 16 18.70 -7.48 -7.87
CA ASN A 16 18.62 -6.24 -8.62
C ASN A 16 18.87 -5.02 -7.72
N PHE A 17 20.09 -4.49 -7.83
CA PHE A 17 20.59 -3.35 -7.07
C PHE A 17 20.06 -1.99 -7.55
N ASP A 18 19.34 -1.98 -8.68
CA ASP A 18 18.65 -0.80 -9.22
C ASP A 18 17.17 -0.73 -8.86
N ARG A 19 16.67 -1.71 -8.07
CA ARG A 19 15.34 -1.60 -7.45
C ARG A 19 15.26 -0.38 -6.55
N ARG A 20 14.10 0.28 -6.56
CA ARG A 20 13.74 1.38 -5.66
C ARG A 20 12.60 0.92 -4.77
N ILE A 21 12.65 1.32 -3.50
CA ILE A 21 11.57 1.04 -2.56
C ILE A 21 10.46 2.07 -2.79
N TYR A 22 9.21 1.59 -2.85
CA TYR A 22 8.06 2.47 -2.71
C TYR A 22 7.97 2.97 -1.26
N ASN A 23 8.23 4.24 -1.05
CA ASN A 23 8.05 4.92 0.23
C ASN A 23 7.68 6.38 -0.06
N SER A 24 7.02 7.03 0.88
CA SER A 24 6.61 8.40 0.69
C SER A 24 6.54 9.17 2.01
N PHE A 25 6.65 10.50 1.91
CA PHE A 25 6.23 11.39 2.98
C PHE A 25 4.75 11.67 2.81
N PHE A 26 3.91 10.73 3.25
CA PHE A 26 2.46 10.87 3.14
C PHE A 26 2.01 12.19 3.77
N THR A 27 1.34 13.00 2.96
CA THR A 27 0.81 14.30 3.37
C THR A 27 -0.71 14.23 3.44
N THR A 28 -1.30 15.23 4.07
CA THR A 28 -2.74 15.45 4.12
C THR A 28 -3.04 16.81 3.53
N GLU A 29 -4.29 17.07 3.17
CA GLU A 29 -4.72 18.40 2.71
C GLU A 29 -4.25 19.54 3.63
N LYS A 30 -4.50 19.39 4.95
CA LYS A 30 -4.05 20.35 5.98
C LYS A 30 -2.53 20.57 6.03
N ARG A 31 -1.74 19.62 5.53
CA ARG A 31 -0.26 19.63 5.56
C ARG A 31 0.35 19.86 4.18
N ARG A 32 -0.46 20.06 3.15
CA ARG A 32 -0.01 20.19 1.75
C ARG A 32 1.01 21.31 1.57
N GLN A 33 0.76 22.48 2.15
CA GLN A 33 1.67 23.64 2.07
C GLN A 33 3.03 23.41 2.78
N LYS A 34 3.09 22.46 3.72
CA LYS A 34 4.31 22.09 4.45
C LYS A 34 4.98 20.83 3.89
N ALA A 35 4.43 20.24 2.82
CA ALA A 35 4.97 19.03 2.21
C ALA A 35 6.43 19.28 1.79
N LYS A 36 7.28 18.30 2.08
CA LYS A 36 8.68 18.29 1.66
C LYS A 36 8.83 17.29 0.52
N PHE A 37 9.81 17.55 -0.34
CA PHE A 37 10.10 16.65 -1.45
C PHE A 37 10.99 15.49 -0.99
N GLY A 38 10.91 14.39 -1.72
CA GLY A 38 11.78 13.23 -1.57
C GLY A 38 11.53 12.25 -2.70
N PHE A 39 12.53 11.42 -2.99
CA PHE A 39 12.41 10.33 -3.94
C PHE A 39 13.34 9.20 -3.50
N SER A 40 12.92 7.95 -3.72
CA SER A 40 13.74 6.78 -3.43
C SER A 40 14.88 6.66 -4.45
N VAL A 41 16.08 6.35 -3.96
CA VAL A 41 17.22 6.00 -4.81
C VAL A 41 17.49 4.49 -4.73
N SER A 42 18.16 3.95 -5.74
CA SER A 42 18.57 2.54 -5.73
C SER A 42 19.75 2.30 -4.77
N PHE A 43 20.06 1.03 -4.51
CA PHE A 43 21.24 0.68 -3.71
C PHE A 43 22.52 1.18 -4.39
N ASN A 44 22.67 0.98 -5.70
CA ASN A 44 23.83 1.46 -6.45
C ASN A 44 23.99 2.99 -6.35
N GLN A 45 22.88 3.72 -6.51
CA GLN A 45 22.88 5.18 -6.37
C GLN A 45 23.27 5.61 -4.94
N ALA A 46 22.76 4.91 -3.92
CA ALA A 46 23.12 5.19 -2.53
C ALA A 46 24.59 4.91 -2.23
N MET A 47 25.14 3.79 -2.72
CA MET A 47 26.56 3.47 -2.56
C MET A 47 27.43 4.52 -3.24
N HIS A 48 27.07 4.92 -4.47
CA HIS A 48 27.76 5.98 -5.18
C HIS A 48 27.77 7.30 -4.39
N LEU A 49 26.61 7.72 -3.86
CA LEU A 49 26.53 8.92 -3.02
C LEU A 49 27.35 8.80 -1.74
N LYS A 50 27.38 7.62 -1.09
CA LYS A 50 28.18 7.38 0.11
C LYS A 50 29.69 7.44 -0.18
N GLU A 51 30.14 6.90 -1.31
CA GLU A 51 31.55 7.01 -1.72
C GLU A 51 31.96 8.45 -2.02
N LEU A 52 31.07 9.25 -2.61
CA LEU A 52 31.31 10.68 -2.79
C LEU A 52 31.37 11.42 -1.44
N LEU A 53 30.48 11.10 -0.51
CA LEU A 53 30.44 11.71 0.83
C LEU A 53 31.70 11.43 1.67
N LYS A 54 32.37 10.29 1.45
CA LYS A 54 33.68 10.02 2.08
C LYS A 54 34.78 10.98 1.62
N LYS A 55 34.64 11.56 0.43
CA LYS A 55 35.61 12.51 -0.16
C LYS A 55 35.31 13.97 0.20
N GLY A 56 34.13 14.26 0.75
CA GLY A 56 33.73 15.59 1.15
C GLY A 56 32.25 15.87 0.91
N SER A 57 31.86 17.14 1.00
CA SER A 57 30.48 17.56 0.80
C SER A 57 30.00 17.29 -0.62
N VAL A 58 28.84 16.64 -0.76
CA VAL A 58 28.20 16.36 -2.06
C VAL A 58 27.06 17.34 -2.31
N LYS A 59 27.07 17.97 -3.48
CA LYS A 59 25.96 18.82 -3.96
C LYS A 59 25.13 18.02 -4.98
N ILE A 60 23.82 17.95 -4.76
CA ILE A 60 22.88 17.23 -5.62
C ILE A 60 21.98 18.23 -6.33
N HIS A 61 21.74 18.00 -7.63
CA HIS A 61 20.68 18.66 -8.38
C HIS A 61 19.52 17.68 -8.57
N ALA A 62 18.32 18.07 -8.13
CA ALA A 62 17.11 17.26 -8.25
C ALA A 62 16.02 18.05 -8.97
N LYS A 63 15.37 17.41 -9.94
CA LYS A 63 14.19 17.91 -10.64
C LYS A 63 13.03 16.97 -10.37
N ILE A 64 11.92 17.51 -9.86
CA ILE A 64 10.72 16.74 -9.51
C ILE A 64 9.55 17.36 -10.27
N ALA A 65 8.92 16.57 -11.13
CA ALA A 65 7.73 16.94 -11.87
C ALA A 65 6.54 16.19 -11.26
N SER A 66 5.86 16.81 -10.31
CA SER A 66 4.71 16.22 -9.60
C SER A 66 3.74 17.30 -9.15
N GLU A 67 2.45 16.98 -9.10
CA GLU A 67 1.40 17.89 -8.63
C GLU A 67 0.39 17.14 -7.74
N PHE A 68 -0.34 17.89 -6.93
CA PHE A 68 -1.49 17.35 -6.19
C PHE A 68 -2.75 17.52 -7.04
N LEU A 69 -3.42 16.41 -7.31
CA LEU A 69 -4.64 16.39 -8.09
C LEU A 69 -5.85 16.19 -7.16
N ASN A 70 -6.97 16.82 -7.52
CA ASN A 70 -8.26 16.48 -6.96
C ASN A 70 -8.77 15.23 -7.68
N GLY A 71 -9.28 14.27 -6.93
CA GLY A 71 -9.83 13.04 -7.46
C GLY A 71 -10.65 12.29 -6.41
N ASN A 72 -11.40 11.30 -6.87
CA ASN A 72 -12.16 10.42 -6.01
C ASN A 72 -11.40 9.09 -5.88
N MET A 73 -11.43 8.52 -4.69
CA MET A 73 -10.97 7.16 -4.48
C MET A 73 -12.17 6.32 -4.02
N GLU A 74 -12.60 5.41 -4.89
CA GLU A 74 -13.79 4.59 -4.65
C GLU A 74 -13.48 3.45 -3.69
N VAL A 75 -14.43 3.15 -2.81
CA VAL A 75 -14.36 2.02 -1.89
C VAL A 75 -15.38 0.99 -2.35
N LEU A 76 -14.92 -0.20 -2.72
CA LEU A 76 -15.79 -1.31 -3.06
C LEU A 76 -16.16 -2.06 -1.77
N THR A 77 -17.45 -2.33 -1.56
CA THR A 77 -17.91 -3.08 -0.38
C THR A 77 -19.05 -4.01 -0.72
N THR A 78 -19.10 -5.15 -0.04
CA THR A 78 -20.24 -6.08 -0.02
C THR A 78 -20.37 -6.71 1.37
N ASN A 79 -21.47 -7.41 1.63
CA ASN A 79 -21.67 -8.07 2.92
C ASN A 79 -22.48 -9.37 2.82
N ILE A 80 -22.28 -10.23 3.82
CA ILE A 80 -23.17 -11.34 4.16
C ILE A 80 -23.93 -10.90 5.42
N LYS A 81 -25.24 -10.69 5.30
CA LYS A 81 -26.08 -10.21 6.40
C LYS A 81 -26.18 -11.25 7.52
N GLY A 82 -26.00 -10.80 8.76
CA GLY A 82 -26.12 -11.63 9.94
C GLY A 82 -27.57 -12.01 10.28
N LYS A 83 -27.76 -13.16 10.92
CA LYS A 83 -29.08 -13.69 11.30
C LYS A 83 -29.64 -13.06 12.58
N ASP A 84 -28.84 -13.00 13.64
CA ASP A 84 -29.30 -12.62 14.99
C ASP A 84 -29.09 -11.12 15.27
N TYR A 85 -27.98 -10.57 14.76
CA TYR A 85 -27.53 -9.20 15.00
C TYR A 85 -27.11 -8.55 13.66
N PRO A 86 -28.05 -8.30 12.74
CA PRO A 86 -27.74 -7.82 11.39
C PRO A 86 -27.06 -6.43 11.37
N ASP A 87 -27.29 -5.62 12.40
CA ASP A 87 -26.73 -4.26 12.50
C ASP A 87 -25.34 -4.22 13.15
N GLN A 88 -24.81 -5.37 13.57
CA GLN A 88 -23.44 -5.50 14.08
C GLN A 88 -22.53 -6.09 13.00
N GLU A 89 -21.43 -5.41 12.69
CA GLU A 89 -20.54 -5.79 11.59
C GLU A 89 -19.16 -6.28 12.06
N ILE A 90 -18.67 -7.34 11.43
CA ILE A 90 -17.26 -7.73 11.41
C ILE A 90 -16.70 -7.30 10.04
N ILE A 91 -15.74 -6.39 10.05
CA ILE A 91 -15.15 -5.84 8.81
C ILE A 91 -13.87 -6.58 8.48
N ILE A 92 -13.78 -7.12 7.27
CA ILE A 92 -12.57 -7.71 6.70
C ILE A 92 -12.15 -6.85 5.51
N ILE A 93 -10.90 -6.38 5.53
CA ILE A 93 -10.42 -5.30 4.68
C ILE A 93 -9.13 -5.69 3.95
N ALA A 94 -9.04 -5.30 2.67
CA ALA A 94 -7.83 -5.35 1.84
C ALA A 94 -7.78 -4.10 0.95
N HIS A 95 -6.60 -3.71 0.45
CA HIS A 95 -6.49 -2.54 -0.42
C HIS A 95 -6.33 -2.93 -1.90
N LEU A 96 -6.86 -2.10 -2.80
CA LEU A 96 -6.86 -2.28 -4.26
C LEU A 96 -5.83 -1.43 -4.98
N CYS A 97 -5.35 -0.34 -4.38
CA CYS A 97 -4.36 0.52 -5.00
C CYS A 97 -2.93 0.06 -4.68
N HIS A 98 -2.09 0.16 -5.69
CA HIS A 98 -0.64 0.19 -5.52
C HIS A 98 -0.05 0.95 -6.73
N PRO A 99 1.00 1.77 -6.58
CA PRO A 99 1.60 2.51 -7.70
C PRO A 99 2.08 1.62 -8.84
N ARG A 100 2.43 0.37 -8.53
CA ARG A 100 2.74 -0.68 -9.50
C ARG A 100 2.16 -2.00 -9.00
N PRO A 101 1.04 -2.50 -9.55
CA PRO A 101 0.41 -3.73 -9.08
C PRO A 101 1.40 -4.90 -9.02
N SER A 102 1.35 -5.70 -7.95
CA SER A 102 2.18 -6.90 -7.81
C SER A 102 1.44 -8.04 -7.11
N ALA A 103 1.97 -9.25 -7.22
CA ALA A 103 1.37 -10.44 -6.62
C ALA A 103 1.29 -10.36 -5.09
N ASN A 104 2.32 -9.84 -4.42
CA ASN A 104 2.31 -9.69 -2.96
C ASN A 104 1.48 -8.47 -2.57
N ASP A 105 2.07 -7.29 -2.74
CA ASP A 105 1.41 -6.01 -2.52
C ASP A 105 0.89 -5.50 -3.89
N ASN A 106 -0.41 -5.58 -4.18
CA ASN A 106 -1.54 -5.80 -3.27
C ASN A 106 -2.42 -7.00 -3.63
N ALA A 107 -2.16 -7.65 -4.77
CA ALA A 107 -3.12 -8.56 -5.40
C ALA A 107 -3.45 -9.78 -4.54
N SER A 108 -2.48 -10.35 -3.81
CA SER A 108 -2.71 -11.50 -2.94
C SER A 108 -3.74 -11.24 -1.84
N GLY A 109 -3.68 -10.07 -1.20
CA GLY A 109 -4.65 -9.67 -0.18
C GLY A 109 -6.02 -9.39 -0.78
N ALA A 110 -6.08 -8.65 -1.89
CA ALA A 110 -7.34 -8.32 -2.57
C ALA A 110 -8.06 -9.57 -3.12
N ALA A 111 -7.33 -10.48 -3.75
CA ALA A 111 -7.86 -11.74 -4.27
C ALA A 111 -8.22 -12.71 -3.12
N GLY A 112 -7.40 -12.76 -2.07
CA GLY A 112 -7.69 -13.55 -0.87
C GLY A 112 -9.00 -13.13 -0.19
N LEU A 113 -9.27 -11.82 -0.12
CA LEU A 113 -10.52 -11.30 0.42
C LEU A 113 -11.73 -11.71 -0.44
N LEU A 114 -11.58 -11.65 -1.77
CA LEU A 114 -12.63 -12.08 -2.71
C LEU A 114 -12.92 -13.58 -2.58
N GLU A 115 -11.87 -14.39 -2.51
CA GLU A 115 -12.02 -15.84 -2.36
C GLU A 115 -12.64 -16.22 -1.01
N LEU A 116 -12.27 -15.52 0.06
CA LEU A 116 -12.92 -15.69 1.36
C LEU A 116 -14.42 -15.38 1.29
N ALA A 117 -14.80 -14.25 0.68
CA ALA A 117 -16.19 -13.87 0.52
C ALA A 117 -16.97 -14.92 -0.31
N ARG A 118 -16.37 -15.39 -1.41
CA ARG A 118 -16.94 -16.42 -2.29
C ARG A 118 -17.11 -17.75 -1.57
N ALA A 119 -16.10 -18.21 -0.84
CA ALA A 119 -16.13 -19.46 -0.09
C ALA A 119 -17.17 -19.45 1.03
N LEU A 120 -17.25 -18.35 1.80
CA LEU A 120 -18.27 -18.19 2.84
C LEU A 120 -19.68 -18.24 2.26
N LYS A 121 -19.92 -17.48 1.17
CA LYS A 121 -21.23 -17.49 0.51
C LYS A 121 -21.61 -18.88 0.01
N TYR A 122 -20.67 -19.58 -0.63
CA TYR A 122 -20.88 -20.94 -1.11
C TYR A 122 -21.22 -21.91 0.03
N SER A 123 -20.46 -21.88 1.12
CA SER A 123 -20.69 -22.78 2.26
C SER A 123 -22.03 -22.54 2.94
N ILE A 124 -22.50 -21.30 2.99
CA ILE A 124 -23.85 -20.96 3.48
C ILE A 124 -24.91 -21.52 2.53
N ASP A 125 -24.78 -21.28 1.22
CA ASP A 125 -25.77 -21.73 0.21
C ASP A 125 -25.90 -23.26 0.17
N LYS A 126 -24.82 -23.97 0.51
CA LYS A 126 -24.79 -25.44 0.59
C LYS A 126 -25.15 -25.99 1.97
N ASN A 127 -25.53 -25.14 2.93
CA ASN A 127 -25.79 -25.52 4.32
C ASN A 127 -24.63 -26.28 4.98
N ILE A 128 -23.39 -26.01 4.56
CA ILE A 128 -22.18 -26.56 5.20
C ILE A 128 -21.91 -25.84 6.51
N ILE A 129 -22.19 -24.54 6.55
CA ILE A 129 -22.16 -23.70 7.75
C ILE A 129 -23.48 -22.94 7.87
N GLU A 130 -23.83 -22.57 9.10
CA GLU A 130 -24.97 -21.68 9.35
C GLU A 130 -24.67 -20.24 8.92
N ILE A 131 -25.73 -19.48 8.66
CA ILE A 131 -25.64 -18.02 8.47
C ILE A 131 -25.01 -17.42 9.73
N PRO A 132 -23.98 -16.55 9.60
CA PRO A 132 -23.32 -15.97 10.76
C PRO A 132 -24.30 -15.13 11.60
N LYS A 133 -24.07 -15.07 12.91
CA LYS A 133 -24.93 -14.27 13.82
C LYS A 133 -24.85 -12.78 13.51
N ARG A 134 -23.67 -12.29 13.12
CA ARG A 134 -23.37 -10.88 12.79
C ARG A 134 -23.11 -10.73 11.30
N THR A 135 -23.32 -9.52 10.78
CA THR A 135 -22.99 -9.20 9.39
C THR A 135 -21.48 -9.24 9.19
N ILE A 136 -21.03 -9.89 8.12
CA ILE A 136 -19.63 -9.86 7.69
C ILE A 136 -19.53 -8.91 6.51
N ARG A 137 -18.80 -7.80 6.66
CA ARG A 137 -18.57 -6.82 5.60
C ARG A 137 -17.18 -6.99 5.02
N PHE A 138 -17.12 -7.09 3.70
CA PHE A 138 -15.89 -7.11 2.93
C PHE A 138 -15.67 -5.73 2.33
N VAL A 139 -14.48 -5.18 2.52
CA VAL A 139 -14.13 -3.83 2.09
C VAL A 139 -12.82 -3.86 1.32
N TRP A 140 -12.86 -3.32 0.11
CA TRP A 140 -11.71 -3.07 -0.72
C TRP A 140 -11.47 -1.56 -0.76
N VAL A 141 -10.43 -1.13 -0.07
CA VAL A 141 -10.06 0.28 0.04
C VAL A 141 -9.00 0.69 -0.96
N PRO A 142 -8.83 2.00 -1.11
CA PRO A 142 -7.64 2.74 -1.49
C PRO A 142 -6.34 1.99 -1.35
#